data_AF-A0AAJ0MQ27-F1
#
_entry.id   AF-A0AAJ0MQ27-F1
#
_cell.length_a   1.000
_cell.length_b   1.000
_cell.length_c   1.000
_cell.angle_alpha   90.00
_cell.angle_beta   90.00
_cell.angle_gamma   90.00
#
_symmetry.space_group_name_H-M   'P 1'
#
loop_
_entity.id
_entity.type
_entity.pdbx_description
1 polymer ?
#
loop_
_entity_poly.entity_id
_entity_poly.type
_entity_poly.pdbx_seq_one_letter_code
_entity_poly.pdbx_strand_id
1 'polypeptide(L)' 'GSTLNIAILDILKRDFQVGLTYVACSRVKTLQGLIFDTPFDLSALRIIFNYIFVMKAINKVRRLLEKFLVLSI' A
#
# COMPACT_ATOMS: atom_id res chain seq x y z
N GLY A 1 -15.53 3.53 14.42
CA GLY A 1 -14.10 3.74 14.16
C GLY A 1 -13.67 5.03 14.80
N SER A 2 -12.56 5.03 15.53
CA SER A 2 -12.02 6.21 16.22
C SER A 2 -11.15 7.04 15.27
N THR A 3 -11.24 8.36 15.37
CA THR A 3 -10.31 9.28 14.69
C THR A 3 -9.20 9.63 15.68
N LEU A 4 -7.96 9.59 15.22
CA LEU A 4 -6.76 9.90 15.99
C LEU A 4 -6.09 11.14 15.42
N ASN A 5 -5.49 11.95 16.30
CA ASN A 5 -4.67 13.09 15.89
C ASN A 5 -3.26 12.65 15.52
N ILE A 6 -2.73 11.67 16.26
CA ILE A 6 -1.38 11.11 16.07
C ILE A 6 -1.48 9.59 16.19
N ALA A 7 -0.75 8.86 15.34
CA ALA A 7 -0.55 7.42 15.45
C ALA A 7 0.92 7.06 15.18
N ILE A 8 1.45 6.16 16.01
CA ILE A 8 2.77 5.56 15.84
C ILE A 8 2.56 4.16 15.24
N LEU A 9 3.19 3.88 14.10
CA LEU A 9 2.96 2.68 13.31
C LEU A 9 4.27 1.94 13.04
N ASP A 10 4.29 0.64 13.29
CA ASP A 10 5.33 -0.25 12.81
C ASP A 10 4.85 -0.95 11.53
N ILE A 11 5.32 -0.45 10.38
CA ILE A 11 4.95 -0.95 9.05
C ILE A 11 5.89 -2.06 8.54
N LEU A 12 6.98 -2.36 9.25
CA LEU A 12 7.89 -3.44 8.90
C LEU A 12 7.36 -4.79 9.40
N LYS A 13 6.59 -4.77 10.48
CA LYS A 13 5.91 -5.96 10.99
C LYS A 13 4.81 -6.40 10.04
N ARG A 14 4.78 -7.70 9.71
CA ARG A 14 3.70 -8.29 8.92
C ARG A 14 2.38 -8.11 9.69
N ASP A 15 1.40 -7.52 9.02
CA ASP A 15 0.04 -7.43 9.52
C ASP A 15 -0.49 -8.82 9.91
N PHE A 16 -1.14 -8.92 11.07
CA PHE A 16 -1.83 -10.15 11.50
C PHE A 16 -2.99 -10.51 10.56
N GLN A 17 -3.64 -9.49 9.99
CA GLN A 17 -4.72 -9.61 9.03
C GLN A 17 -4.54 -8.57 7.93
N VAL A 18 -4.84 -8.95 6.68
CA VAL A 18 -4.70 -8.06 5.52
C VAL A 18 -5.45 -6.74 5.74
N GLY A 19 -4.74 -5.62 5.55
CA GLY A 19 -5.34 -4.28 5.56
C GLY A 19 -5.34 -3.57 6.92
N LEU A 20 -4.77 -4.15 7.97
CA LEU A 20 -4.67 -3.49 9.28
C LEU A 20 -3.80 -2.22 9.21
N THR A 21 -2.69 -2.26 8.47
CA THR A 21 -1.87 -1.06 8.24
C THR A 21 -2.69 0.06 7.58
N TYR A 22 -3.51 -0.28 6.58
CA TYR A 22 -4.40 0.69 5.93
C TYR A 22 -5.42 1.28 6.90
N VAL A 23 -6.07 0.42 7.70
CA VAL A 23 -7.04 0.86 8.70
C VAL A 23 -6.38 1.79 9.71
N ALA A 24 -5.18 1.49 10.18
CA ALA A 24 -4.44 2.32 11.13
C ALA A 24 -4.08 3.70 10.54
N CYS A 25 -3.55 3.74 9.30
CA CYS A 25 -3.29 4.99 8.58
C CYS A 25 -4.58 5.81 8.38
N SER A 26 -5.70 5.16 8.07
CA SER A 26 -6.99 5.84 7.83
C SER A 26 -7.57 6.51 9.08
N ARG A 27 -7.03 6.26 10.28
CA ARG A 27 -7.49 6.89 11.51
C ARG A 27 -6.88 8.26 11.74
N VAL A 28 -5.78 8.60 11.05
CA VAL A 28 -5.09 9.88 11.18
C VAL A 28 -5.49 10.81 10.05
N LYS A 29 -5.85 12.05 10.38
CA LYS A 29 -6.29 13.06 9.39
C LYS A 29 -5.15 13.72 8.62
N THR A 30 -3.97 13.84 9.22
CA THR A 30 -2.83 14.57 8.66
C THR A 30 -1.60 13.66 8.57
N LEU A 31 -0.78 13.82 7.53
CA LEU A 31 0.48 13.07 7.38
C LEU A 31 1.47 13.36 8.53
N GLN A 32 1.44 14.58 9.07
CA GLN A 32 2.27 14.99 10.21
C GLN A 32 1.93 14.24 11.50
N GLY A 33 0.68 13.76 11.64
CA GLY A 33 0.28 12.94 12.77
C GLY A 33 0.68 11.47 12.62
N LEU A 34 1.26 11.07 11.49
CA LEU A 34 1.63 9.69 11.22
C LEU A 34 3.14 9.52 11.43
N ILE A 35 3.49 8.77 12.46
CA ILE A 35 4.87 8.55 12.88
C ILE A 35 5.18 7.08 12.67
N PHE A 36 6.30 6.78 12.01
CA PHE A 36 6.77 5.41 11.90
C PHE A 36 7.68 5.08 13.09
N ASP A 37 7.39 3.98 13.77
CA ASP A 37 8.18 3.51 14.92
C ASP A 37 9.60 3.11 14.50
N THR A 38 9.73 2.69 13.23
CA THR A 38 10.99 2.33 12.60
C THR A 38 11.34 3.29 11.46
N PRO A 39 12.64 3.59 11.23
CA PRO A 39 13.05 4.43 10.11
C PRO A 39 12.60 3.80 8.79
N PHE A 40 11.85 4.57 8.00
CA PHE A 40 11.38 4.12 6.70
C PHE A 40 12.49 4.26 5.65
N ASP A 41 12.91 3.15 5.06
CA ASP A 41 13.87 3.17 3.95
C ASP A 41 13.20 3.72 2.68
N LEU A 42 13.50 4.97 2.34
CA LEU A 42 13.04 5.60 1.10
C LEU A 42 13.58 4.88 -0.15
N SER A 43 14.67 4.13 -0.04
CA SER A 43 15.19 3.31 -1.14
C SER A 43 14.23 2.19 -1.52
N ALA A 44 13.38 1.73 -0.60
CA ALA A 44 12.32 0.77 -0.89
C ALA A 44 11.25 1.33 -1.85
N LEU A 45 11.10 2.66 -1.94
CA LEU A 45 10.24 3.32 -2.92
C LEU A 45 10.91 3.46 -4.29
N ARG A 46 12.21 3.19 -4.40
CA ARG A 46 12.93 3.32 -5.67
C ARG A 46 12.38 2.30 -6.65
N ILE A 47 11.88 2.79 -7.79
CA ILE A 47 11.45 1.93 -8.89
C ILE A 47 12.69 1.27 -9.47
N ILE A 48 12.90 -0.01 -9.13
CA ILE A 48 13.92 -0.82 -9.75
C ILE A 48 13.31 -1.40 -11.03
N PHE A 49 13.79 -0.95 -12.19
CA PHE A 49 13.45 -1.51 -13.49
C PHE A 49 14.10 -2.90 -13.66
N ASN A 50 13.54 -3.90 -12.99
CA ASN A 50 13.91 -5.30 -13.14
C ASN A 50 12.78 -6.04 -13.90
N TYR A 51 13.07 -7.23 -14.43
CA TYR A 51 12.11 -8.15 -15.05
C TYR A 51 10.81 -8.30 -14.24
N ILE A 52 10.90 -8.37 -12.90
CA ILE A 52 9.72 -8.45 -12.02
C ILE A 52 8.80 -7.22 -12.14
N PHE A 53 9.37 -6.03 -12.32
CA PHE A 53 8.60 -4.80 -12.51
C PHE A 53 7.79 -4.85 -13.81
N VAL A 54 8.44 -5.27 -14.90
CA VAL A 54 7.78 -5.47 -16.21
C VAL A 54 6.67 -6.52 -16.10
N MET A 55 6.94 -7.65 -15.46
CA MET A 55 5.94 -8.72 -15.27
C MET A 55 4.77 -8.28 -14.38
N LYS A 56 4.99 -7.42 -13.38
CA LYS A 56 3.92 -6.82 -12.58
C LYS A 56 3.05 -5.88 -13.43
N ALA A 57 3.67 -5.06 -14.28
CA ALA A 57 2.94 -4.17 -15.19
C ALA A 57 2.08 -4.95 -16.19
N ILE A 58 2.65 -5.97 -16.83
CA ILE A 58 1.92 -6.86 -17.76
C ILE A 58 0.74 -7.54 -17.05
N ASN A 59 0.94 -8.09 -15.86
CA ASN A 59 -0.13 -8.72 -15.09
C ASN A 59 -1.25 -7.74 -14.69
N LYS A 60 -0.91 -6.47 -14.40
CA LYS A 60 -1.90 -5.43 -14.11
C LYS A 60 -2.75 -5.12 -15.33
N VAL A 61 -2.12 -4.97 -16.50
CA VAL A 61 -2.82 -4.74 -17.78
C VAL A 61 -3.73 -5.92 -18.13
N ARG A 62 -3.23 -7.16 -18.02
CA ARG A 62 -4.03 -8.37 -18.26
C ARG A 62 -5.30 -8.42 -17.41
N ARG A 63 -5.19 -8.15 -16.10
CA ARG A 63 -6.35 -8.11 -15.19
C ARG A 63 -7.35 -7.01 -15.53
N LEU A 64 -6.88 -5.87 -16.04
CA LEU A 64 -7.76 -4.78 -16.48
C LEU A 64 -8.51 -5.17 -17.75
N LEU A 65 -7.83 -5.81 -18.70
CA LEU A 65 -8.44 -6.32 -19.93
C LEU A 65 -9.48 -7.41 -19.64
N GLU A 66 -9.16 -8.38 -18.79
CA GLU A 66 -10.09 -9.42 -18.35
C GLU A 66 -11.35 -8.80 -17.71
N LYS A 67 -11.18 -7.81 -16.83
CA LYS A 67 -12.32 -7.10 -16.23
C LYS A 67 -13.13 -6.30 -17.24
N PHE A 68 -12.50 -5.61 -18.17
CA PHE A 68 -13.18 -4.81 -19.19
C PHE A 68 -14.03 -5.67 -20.12
N LEU A 69 -13.50 -6.83 -20.52
CA LEU A 69 -14.18 -7.78 -21.40
C LEU A 69 -15.40 -8.41 -20.71
N VAL A 70 -15.31 -8.67 -19.40
CA VAL A 70 -16.45 -9.16 -18.59
C VAL A 70 -17.55 -8.09 -18.42
N LEU A 71 -17.21 -6.79 -18.40
CA LEU A 71 -18.20 -5.71 -18.30
C LEU A 71 -18.86 -5.32 -19.63
N SER A 72 -18.35 -5.83 -20.76
CA SER A 72 -18.83 -5.49 -22.11
C SER A 72 -19.82 -6.51 -22.68
N ILE A 73 -20.22 -7.49 -21.87
CA ILE A 73 -21.23 -8.54 -22.14
C ILE A 73 -22.40 -8.31 -21.18
#